data_AF-A0A3N2N0Q9-F1
#
_entry.id   AF-A0A3N2N0Q9-F1
#
_cell.length_a   1.000
_cell.length_b   1.000
_cell.length_c   1.000
_cell.angle_alpha   90.00
_cell.angle_beta   90.00
_cell.angle_gamma   90.00
#
_symmetry.space_group_name_H-M   'P 1'
#
loop_
_entity.id
_entity.type
_entity.pdbx_description
1 polymer ?
#
loop_
_entity_poly.entity_id
_entity_poly.type
_entity_poly.pdbx_seq_one_letter_code
_entity_poly.pdbx_strand_id
1 'polypeptide(L)'
;MSHKSGTTLFSDFLEELGVRHTVEYSDRQFNSMPFKSLFGLSKLLQQYGVDSEGVQLGDKREIMKLSTPFMARTKGGFVIVTRVTPVAVSYVTQGVSESMSLGEFMKVWSGMVFLAFPGDKAIEPDYAAHHRDELLTKAKGWLMWGGIIALFLYLVISNGIYRHISTVLLTILDIGGLYLTYLLLQKSLKIKNPTADRVCGVLQEGGCDSVLEMKASKFFGIFSWSEVGFAYFSVSLLALLMFPQWIRYLALCNVCCLPFTFWSIWYQRFRAHKWCTLCVSVQATLWLLFFCYLSGGWLKGVFPFRIEFFVLGVTYLTVLLLLNRIMPQFDNTVINYESNETNSQA
;
A
#
# COMPACT_ATOMS: atom_id res chain seq x y z
N MET A 1 19.56 -8.58 -0.03
CA MET A 1 18.96 -8.08 -1.28
C MET A 1 17.47 -7.87 -1.05
N SER A 2 17.12 -6.69 -0.53
CA SER A 2 15.73 -6.27 -0.32
C SER A 2 15.48 -5.11 -1.27
N HIS A 3 14.46 -5.22 -2.11
CA HIS A 3 14.03 -4.17 -3.03
C HIS A 3 13.52 -2.98 -2.18
N LYS A 4 14.38 -1.99 -1.89
CA LYS A 4 13.99 -0.73 -1.23
C LYS A 4 13.54 0.27 -2.31
N SER A 5 12.34 0.10 -2.84
CA SER A 5 11.70 1.17 -3.62
C SER A 5 11.22 2.22 -2.61
N GLY A 6 11.99 3.30 -2.43
CA GLY A 6 11.59 4.43 -1.58
C GLY A 6 12.70 5.23 -0.90
N THR A 7 13.98 4.87 -1.01
CA THR A 7 15.07 5.63 -0.39
C THR A 7 15.46 6.85 -1.22
N THR A 8 15.84 7.94 -0.55
CA THR A 8 16.35 9.13 -1.23
C THR A 8 17.81 8.95 -1.64
N LEU A 9 18.26 9.76 -2.63
CA LEU A 9 19.66 9.84 -3.05
C LEU A 9 20.61 10.06 -1.87
N PHE A 10 20.17 10.79 -0.84
CA PHE A 10 20.98 11.08 0.33
C PHE A 10 21.18 9.86 1.22
N SER A 11 20.12 9.11 1.51
CA SER A 11 20.22 7.87 2.28
C SER A 11 21.06 6.82 1.57
N ASP A 12 20.88 6.65 0.26
CA ASP A 12 21.72 5.76 -0.56
C ASP A 12 23.20 6.19 -0.50
N PHE A 13 23.47 7.50 -0.55
CA PHE A 13 24.83 8.01 -0.49
C PHE A 13 25.48 7.82 0.88
N LEU A 14 24.73 8.01 1.98
CA LEU A 14 25.21 7.71 3.34
C LEU A 14 25.47 6.21 3.54
N GLU A 15 24.64 5.34 2.95
CA GLU A 15 24.80 3.89 3.00
C GLU A 15 26.10 3.47 2.29
N GLU A 16 26.37 3.99 1.10
CA GLU A 16 27.61 3.74 0.36
C GLU A 16 28.86 4.31 1.05
N LEU A 17 28.72 5.47 1.72
CA LEU A 17 29.81 6.07 2.53
C LEU A 17 30.08 5.31 3.84
N GLY A 18 29.24 4.33 4.21
CA GLY A 18 29.36 3.61 5.47
C GLY A 18 29.00 4.43 6.71
N VAL A 19 28.29 5.55 6.54
CA VAL A 19 27.87 6.43 7.62
C VAL A 19 26.61 5.87 8.26
N ARG A 20 26.68 5.63 9.58
CA ARG A 20 25.54 5.09 10.34
C ARG A 20 24.40 6.10 10.40
N HIS A 21 23.25 5.69 9.87
CA HIS A 21 22.04 6.49 9.82
C HIS A 21 20.78 5.60 9.85
N THR A 22 19.64 6.23 10.10
CA THR A 22 18.29 5.70 10.02
C THR A 22 17.65 6.27 8.77
N VAL A 23 17.16 5.39 7.90
CA VAL A 23 16.67 5.75 6.56
C VAL A 23 15.53 6.77 6.65
N GLU A 24 14.60 6.58 7.60
CA GLU A 24 13.44 7.46 7.77
C GLU A 24 13.83 8.89 8.16
N TYR A 25 14.82 9.04 9.05
CA TYR A 25 15.30 10.37 9.44
C TYR A 25 16.06 11.05 8.31
N SER A 26 17.00 10.35 7.67
CA SER A 26 17.77 10.87 6.53
C SER A 26 16.87 11.30 5.38
N ASP A 27 15.89 10.49 5.01
CA ASP A 27 14.92 10.80 3.95
C ASP A 27 14.06 12.00 4.33
N ARG A 28 13.62 12.09 5.60
CA ARG A 28 12.84 13.24 6.09
C ARG A 28 13.65 14.53 6.04
N GLN A 29 14.91 14.50 6.47
CA GLN A 29 15.79 15.66 6.40
C GLN A 29 16.02 16.09 4.95
N PHE A 30 16.31 15.15 4.06
CA PHE A 30 16.50 15.43 2.63
C PHE A 30 15.25 16.06 2.00
N ASN A 31 14.06 15.54 2.29
CA ASN A 31 12.80 16.06 1.76
C ASN A 31 12.40 17.41 2.37
N SER A 32 12.82 17.68 3.61
CA SER A 32 12.56 18.96 4.29
C SER A 32 13.52 20.09 3.90
N MET A 33 14.54 19.81 3.07
CA MET A 33 15.48 20.83 2.63
C MET A 33 14.76 21.94 1.84
N PRO A 34 14.94 23.23 2.21
CA PRO A 34 14.34 24.34 1.47
C PRO A 34 14.77 24.39 0.00
N PHE A 35 15.99 23.94 -0.31
CA PHE A 35 16.53 23.88 -1.66
C PHE A 35 17.29 22.57 -1.89
N LYS A 36 16.82 21.76 -2.84
CA LYS A 36 17.49 20.52 -3.28
C LYS A 36 18.69 20.82 -4.19
N SER A 37 19.67 21.54 -3.65
CA SER A 37 20.92 21.92 -4.33
C SER A 37 22.13 21.21 -3.73
N LEU A 38 23.26 21.19 -4.45
CA LEU A 38 24.52 20.65 -3.92
C LEU A 38 25.00 21.38 -2.65
N PHE A 39 24.68 22.68 -2.53
CA PHE A 39 24.96 23.44 -1.32
C PHE A 39 24.07 23.01 -0.15
N GLY A 40 22.77 22.78 -0.40
CA GLY A 40 21.88 22.22 0.62
C GLY A 40 22.35 20.85 1.08
N LEU A 41 22.76 20.00 0.12
CA LEU A 41 23.29 18.67 0.37
C LEU A 41 24.61 18.70 1.16
N SER A 42 25.52 19.64 0.85
CA SER A 42 26.78 19.78 1.60
C SER A 42 26.52 20.21 3.05
N LYS A 43 25.55 21.10 3.28
CA LYS A 43 25.12 21.48 4.63
C LYS A 43 24.45 20.34 5.38
N LEU A 44 23.68 19.51 4.69
CA LEU A 44 23.07 18.33 5.30
C LEU A 44 24.13 17.28 5.68
N LEU A 45 25.08 16.97 4.78
CA LEU A 45 26.21 16.08 5.08
C LEU A 45 27.06 16.58 6.24
N GLN A 46 27.28 17.89 6.34
CA GLN A 46 28.00 18.50 7.44
C GLN A 46 27.34 18.22 8.81
N GLN A 47 26.01 18.14 8.87
CA GLN A 47 25.31 17.77 10.12
C GLN A 47 25.63 16.34 10.56
N TYR A 48 25.97 15.45 9.62
CA TYR A 48 26.35 14.06 9.88
C TYR A 48 27.87 13.91 10.13
N GLY A 49 28.62 15.02 10.16
CA GLY A 49 30.07 15.02 10.28
C GLY A 49 30.80 14.57 9.02
N VAL A 50 30.17 14.72 7.85
CA VAL A 50 30.75 14.40 6.55
C VAL A 50 31.07 15.71 5.82
N ASP A 51 32.36 15.98 5.64
CA ASP A 51 32.80 17.10 4.83
C ASP A 51 32.60 16.78 3.35
N SER A 52 32.33 17.78 2.52
CA SER A 52 32.04 17.57 1.11
C SER A 52 32.52 18.71 0.23
N GLU A 53 32.90 18.36 -1.00
CA GLU A 53 33.46 19.29 -1.97
C GLU A 53 32.92 19.01 -3.37
N GLY A 54 32.43 20.06 -4.03
CA GLY A 54 32.02 20.01 -5.42
C GLY A 54 33.17 20.43 -6.33
N VAL A 55 33.62 19.54 -7.21
CA VAL A 55 34.74 19.76 -8.13
C VAL A 55 34.27 19.61 -9.57
N GLN A 56 34.67 20.55 -10.44
CA GLN A 56 34.49 20.43 -11.88
C GLN A 56 35.82 19.98 -12.50
N LEU A 57 35.86 18.77 -13.05
CA LEU A 57 37.06 18.25 -13.70
C LEU A 57 37.21 18.84 -15.11
N GLY A 58 38.37 19.44 -15.37
CA GLY A 58 38.74 19.95 -16.69
C GLY A 58 39.06 18.83 -17.67
N ASP A 59 39.71 17.75 -17.21
CA ASP A 59 39.85 16.50 -17.94
C ASP A 59 39.05 15.39 -17.27
N LYS A 60 38.04 14.88 -17.98
CA LYS A 60 37.19 13.79 -17.50
C LYS A 60 37.98 12.49 -17.26
N ARG A 61 39.16 12.31 -17.86
CA ARG A 61 39.99 11.11 -17.65
C ARG A 61 40.53 10.99 -16.23
N GLU A 62 40.50 12.08 -15.46
CA GLU A 62 40.91 12.08 -14.05
C GLU A 62 39.93 11.38 -13.11
N ILE A 63 38.78 10.91 -13.62
CA ILE A 63 37.80 10.14 -12.84
C ILE A 63 38.41 8.94 -12.10
N MET A 64 39.47 8.32 -12.66
CA MET A 64 40.16 7.19 -12.02
C MET A 64 41.00 7.58 -10.79
N LYS A 65 41.30 8.87 -10.60
CA LYS A 65 42.06 9.38 -9.46
C LYS A 65 41.18 9.70 -8.25
N LEU A 66 39.86 9.70 -8.43
CA LEU A 66 38.91 10.08 -7.40
C LEU A 66 38.70 8.95 -6.40
N SER A 67 38.55 9.30 -5.12
CA SER A 67 38.12 8.38 -4.09
C SER A 67 36.63 8.06 -4.25
N THR A 68 36.30 6.77 -4.36
CA THR A 68 34.92 6.27 -4.34
C THR A 68 34.46 6.01 -2.90
N PRO A 69 33.17 6.16 -2.58
CA PRO A 69 32.07 6.57 -3.48
C PRO A 69 31.96 8.09 -3.65
N PHE A 70 31.46 8.54 -4.80
CA PHE A 70 31.21 9.97 -5.07
C PHE A 70 29.95 10.18 -5.91
N MET A 71 29.37 11.39 -5.86
CA MET A 71 28.23 11.73 -6.71
C MET A 71 28.67 12.38 -8.02
N ALA A 72 28.11 11.93 -9.13
CA ALA A 72 28.40 12.45 -10.47
C ALA A 72 27.12 13.01 -11.11
N ARG A 73 27.23 14.18 -11.74
CA ARG A 73 26.11 14.78 -12.48
C ARG A 73 26.10 14.30 -13.94
N THR A 74 25.07 13.56 -14.31
CA THR A 74 24.79 13.13 -15.68
C THR A 74 23.68 13.97 -16.30
N LYS A 75 23.40 13.79 -17.60
CA LYS A 75 22.25 14.41 -18.27
C LYS A 75 20.90 14.06 -17.63
N GLY A 76 20.80 12.89 -16.99
CA GLY A 76 19.57 12.39 -16.34
C GLY A 76 19.44 12.74 -14.85
N GLY A 77 20.41 13.45 -14.27
CA GLY A 77 20.44 13.78 -12.85
C GLY A 77 21.73 13.33 -12.15
N PHE A 78 21.69 13.27 -10.82
CA PHE A 78 22.81 12.80 -9.99
C PHE A 78 22.77 11.27 -9.84
N VAL A 79 23.95 10.66 -9.96
CA VAL A 79 24.16 9.22 -9.72
C VAL A 79 25.30 9.04 -8.72
N ILE A 80 25.26 7.97 -7.93
CA ILE A 80 26.31 7.66 -6.95
C ILE A 80 27.26 6.66 -7.60
N VAL A 81 28.49 7.06 -7.88
CA VAL A 81 29.52 6.17 -8.42
C VAL A 81 30.18 5.41 -7.27
N THR A 82 30.04 4.09 -7.27
CA THR A 82 30.54 3.21 -6.20
C THR A 82 31.88 2.58 -6.56
N ARG A 83 32.13 2.35 -7.86
CA ARG A 83 33.40 1.79 -8.34
C ARG A 83 33.74 2.27 -9.74
N VAL A 84 35.00 2.63 -9.94
CA VAL A 84 35.55 2.99 -11.26
C VAL A 84 36.65 1.99 -11.62
N THR A 85 36.55 1.37 -12.79
CA THR A 85 37.58 0.49 -13.36
C THR A 85 37.94 0.98 -14.77
N PRO A 86 39.07 0.53 -15.36
CA PRO A 86 39.45 0.92 -16.73
C PRO A 86 38.42 0.51 -17.80
N VAL A 87 37.56 -0.46 -17.51
CA VAL A 87 36.60 -1.04 -18.46
C VAL A 87 35.17 -0.56 -18.18
N ALA A 88 34.79 -0.51 -16.90
CA ALA A 88 33.42 -0.22 -16.48
C ALA A 88 33.34 0.70 -15.25
N VAL A 89 32.23 1.43 -15.17
CA VAL A 89 31.84 2.26 -14.02
C VAL A 89 30.57 1.66 -13.42
N SER A 90 30.63 1.33 -12.14
CA SER A 90 29.47 0.89 -11.34
C SER A 90 28.91 2.09 -10.59
N TYR A 91 27.60 2.27 -10.68
CA TYR A 91 26.90 3.39 -10.06
C TYR A 91 25.51 2.95 -9.56
N VAL A 92 24.97 3.67 -8.59
CA VAL A 92 23.63 3.47 -8.05
C VAL A 92 22.74 4.61 -8.54
N THR A 93 21.60 4.24 -9.10
CA THR A 93 20.54 5.16 -9.52
C THR A 93 19.22 4.67 -8.92
N GLN A 94 18.53 5.52 -8.15
CA GLN A 94 17.25 5.19 -7.52
C GLN A 94 17.27 3.86 -6.73
N GLY A 95 18.32 3.65 -5.92
CA GLY A 95 18.51 2.40 -5.16
C GLY A 95 18.86 1.15 -5.97
N VAL A 96 19.06 1.26 -7.29
CA VAL A 96 19.45 0.12 -8.14
C VAL A 96 20.91 0.27 -8.56
N SER A 97 21.71 -0.76 -8.30
CA SER A 97 23.08 -0.85 -8.78
C SER A 97 23.11 -1.19 -10.27
N GLU A 98 23.72 -0.31 -11.05
CA GLU A 98 23.91 -0.44 -12.48
C GLU A 98 25.41 -0.37 -12.83
N SER A 99 25.75 -0.83 -14.02
CA SER A 99 27.12 -0.74 -14.54
C SER A 99 27.07 -0.40 -16.01
N MET A 100 27.95 0.50 -16.44
CA MET A 100 28.12 0.85 -17.85
C MET A 100 29.60 0.94 -18.23
N SER A 101 29.90 0.95 -19.53
CA SER A 101 31.27 1.11 -19.98
C SER A 101 31.80 2.51 -19.63
N LEU A 102 33.11 2.61 -19.35
CA LEU A 102 33.73 3.91 -19.05
C LEU A 102 33.52 4.90 -20.21
N GLY A 103 33.62 4.43 -21.46
CA GLY A 103 33.43 5.26 -22.64
C GLY A 103 32.01 5.84 -22.77
N GLU A 104 30.98 5.08 -22.39
CA GLU A 104 29.60 5.55 -22.38
C GLU A 104 29.35 6.54 -21.25
N PHE A 105 29.84 6.24 -20.04
CA PHE A 105 29.73 7.12 -18.88
C PHE A 105 30.30 8.51 -19.16
N MET A 106 31.47 8.56 -19.81
CA MET A 106 32.18 9.80 -20.16
C MET A 106 31.40 10.70 -21.13
N LYS A 107 30.53 10.12 -21.98
CA LYS A 107 29.66 10.86 -22.91
C LYS A 107 28.49 11.53 -22.20
N VAL A 108 27.94 10.87 -21.16
CA VAL A 108 26.75 11.36 -20.44
C VAL A 108 27.08 12.21 -19.21
N TRP A 109 28.27 12.03 -18.64
CA TRP A 109 28.73 12.77 -17.48
C TRP A 109 29.16 14.20 -17.83
N SER A 110 28.79 15.16 -16.98
CA SER A 110 29.06 16.60 -17.19
C SER A 110 30.46 17.06 -16.74
N GLY A 111 31.24 16.19 -16.07
CA GLY A 111 32.53 16.56 -15.47
C GLY A 111 32.42 17.10 -14.04
N MET A 112 31.19 17.34 -13.56
CA MET A 112 30.93 17.73 -12.17
C MET A 112 30.91 16.50 -11.26
N VAL A 113 31.68 16.58 -10.18
CA VAL A 113 31.80 15.57 -9.13
C VAL A 113 31.48 16.23 -7.80
N PHE A 114 30.85 15.48 -6.92
CA PHE A 114 30.66 15.86 -5.53
C PHE A 114 31.26 14.76 -4.65
N LEU A 115 32.39 15.11 -4.02
CA LEU A 115 33.17 14.24 -3.15
C LEU A 115 32.69 14.41 -1.71
N ALA A 116 32.75 13.33 -0.94
CA ALA A 116 32.44 13.33 0.47
C ALA A 116 33.55 12.63 1.25
N PHE A 117 33.92 13.23 2.38
CA PHE A 117 34.99 12.80 3.25
C PHE A 117 34.39 12.59 4.65
N PRO A 118 33.90 11.38 4.96
CA PRO A 118 33.35 11.09 6.29
C PRO A 118 34.46 11.17 7.34
N GLY A 119 34.26 11.97 8.38
CA GLY A 119 35.18 11.99 9.53
C GLY A 119 35.08 10.72 10.37
N ASP A 120 36.07 10.48 11.25
CA ASP A 120 36.14 9.26 12.10
C ASP A 120 34.93 9.05 13.02
N LYS A 121 34.18 10.12 13.29
CA LYS A 121 32.97 10.12 14.12
C LYS A 121 31.71 10.44 13.32
N ALA A 122 31.75 10.35 11.99
CA ALA A 122 30.59 10.63 11.14
C ALA A 122 29.44 9.66 11.48
N ILE A 123 28.34 10.24 11.93
CA ILE A 123 27.12 9.54 12.34
C ILE A 123 25.96 10.52 12.30
N GLU A 124 24.77 10.01 12.08
CA GLU A 124 23.54 10.79 12.24
C GLU A 124 23.46 11.48 13.62
N PRO A 125 23.05 12.76 13.68
CA PRO A 125 22.70 13.43 14.93
C PRO A 125 21.62 12.66 15.71
N ASP A 126 21.84 12.45 17.00
CA ASP A 126 20.90 11.73 17.88
C ASP A 126 20.52 10.31 17.41
N TYR A 127 21.41 9.64 16.67
CA TYR A 127 21.20 8.29 16.11
C TYR A 127 20.59 7.29 17.10
N ALA A 128 21.02 7.29 18.37
CA ALA A 128 20.49 6.35 19.37
C ALA A 128 19.00 6.57 19.68
N ALA A 129 18.51 7.81 19.63
CA ALA A 129 17.10 8.12 19.84
C ALA A 129 16.29 7.72 18.60
N HIS A 130 16.72 8.15 17.41
CA HIS A 130 16.01 7.83 16.16
C HIS A 130 16.00 6.32 15.87
N HIS A 131 17.08 5.61 16.18
CA HIS A 131 17.12 4.16 16.02
C HIS A 131 16.16 3.44 16.98
N ARG A 132 16.01 3.95 18.22
CA ARG A 132 15.00 3.42 19.16
C ARG A 132 13.59 3.67 18.66
N ASP A 133 13.31 4.85 18.13
CA ASP A 133 11.99 5.19 17.59
C ASP A 133 11.65 4.36 16.35
N GLU A 134 12.62 4.13 15.46
CA GLU A 134 12.44 3.26 14.29
C GLU A 134 12.15 1.81 14.73
N LEU A 135 12.89 1.30 15.72
CA LEU A 135 12.67 -0.03 16.29
C LEU A 135 11.31 -0.13 16.98
N LEU A 136 10.92 0.86 17.78
CA LEU A 136 9.61 0.89 18.46
C LEU A 136 8.47 0.96 17.45
N THR A 137 8.63 1.73 16.37
CA THR A 137 7.62 1.86 15.32
C THR A 137 7.46 0.56 14.54
N LYS A 138 8.58 -0.09 14.18
CA LYS A 138 8.56 -1.43 13.59
C LYS A 138 7.92 -2.43 14.56
N ALA A 139 8.40 -2.51 15.80
CA ALA A 139 7.89 -3.42 16.81
C ALA A 139 6.40 -3.23 17.06
N LYS A 140 5.90 -1.98 17.10
CA LYS A 140 4.47 -1.67 17.21
C LYS A 140 3.69 -2.24 16.03
N GLY A 141 4.19 -2.10 14.80
CA GLY A 141 3.57 -2.70 13.62
C GLY A 141 3.50 -4.22 13.69
N TRP A 142 4.60 -4.88 14.04
CA TRP A 142 4.65 -6.33 14.23
C TRP A 142 3.75 -6.82 15.37
N LEU A 143 3.73 -6.10 16.49
CA LEU A 143 2.86 -6.40 17.64
C LEU A 143 1.38 -6.21 17.29
N MET A 144 1.04 -5.18 16.50
CA MET A 144 -0.32 -4.95 16.03
C MET A 144 -0.79 -6.11 15.15
N TRP A 145 -0.01 -6.49 14.13
CA TRP A 145 -0.33 -7.64 13.26
C TRP A 145 -0.35 -8.96 14.04
N GLY A 146 0.61 -9.18 14.91
CA GLY A 146 0.67 -10.34 15.80
C GLY A 146 -0.56 -10.43 16.71
N GLY A 147 -1.00 -9.30 17.28
CA GLY A 147 -2.20 -9.21 18.10
C GLY A 147 -3.49 -9.50 17.31
N ILE A 148 -3.61 -8.98 16.09
CA ILE A 148 -4.75 -9.28 15.20
C ILE A 148 -4.81 -10.78 14.88
N ILE A 149 -3.67 -11.39 14.51
CA ILE A 149 -3.60 -12.81 14.19
C ILE A 149 -3.89 -13.67 15.43
N ALA A 150 -3.31 -13.33 16.57
CA ALA A 150 -3.55 -14.04 17.83
C ALA A 150 -5.03 -13.97 18.25
N LEU A 151 -5.66 -12.79 18.14
CA LEU A 151 -7.07 -12.60 18.43
C LEU A 151 -7.96 -13.39 17.46
N PHE A 152 -7.62 -13.37 16.17
CA PHE A 152 -8.33 -14.14 15.15
C PHE A 152 -8.27 -15.65 15.44
N LEU A 153 -7.08 -16.19 15.72
CA LEU A 153 -6.90 -17.60 16.08
C LEU A 153 -7.64 -17.96 17.37
N TYR A 154 -7.57 -17.08 18.38
CA TYR A 154 -8.30 -17.26 19.63
C TYR A 154 -9.81 -17.35 19.40
N LEU A 155 -10.39 -16.46 18.60
CA LEU A 155 -11.83 -16.48 18.29
C LEU A 155 -12.22 -17.73 17.50
N VAL A 156 -11.41 -18.15 16.54
CA VAL A 156 -11.65 -19.39 15.76
C VAL A 156 -11.65 -20.63 16.66
N ILE A 157 -10.68 -20.73 17.58
CA ILE A 157 -10.53 -21.88 18.48
C ILE A 157 -11.60 -21.87 19.57
N SER A 158 -11.80 -20.74 20.26
CA SER A 158 -12.74 -20.62 21.38
C SER A 158 -14.19 -20.83 20.96
N ASN A 159 -14.59 -20.29 19.81
CA ASN A 159 -15.94 -20.45 19.27
C ASN A 159 -16.13 -21.74 18.45
N GLY A 160 -15.10 -22.59 18.35
CA GLY A 160 -15.22 -23.90 17.73
C GLY A 160 -15.58 -23.87 16.24
N ILE A 161 -15.17 -22.82 15.52
CA ILE A 161 -15.52 -22.60 14.10
C ILE A 161 -15.01 -23.76 13.22
N TYR A 162 -13.94 -24.43 13.67
CA TYR A 162 -13.37 -25.62 13.02
C TYR A 162 -14.25 -26.88 13.10
N ARG A 163 -15.33 -26.88 13.91
CA ARG A 163 -16.17 -28.07 14.12
C ARG A 163 -17.02 -28.45 12.91
N HIS A 164 -17.43 -27.47 12.09
CA HIS A 164 -18.21 -27.72 10.89
C HIS A 164 -17.46 -27.22 9.66
N ILE A 165 -17.42 -28.04 8.61
CA ILE A 165 -16.77 -27.64 7.35
C ILE A 165 -17.47 -26.42 6.71
N SER A 166 -18.79 -26.29 6.93
CA SER A 166 -19.57 -25.14 6.47
C SER A 166 -19.11 -23.85 7.14
N THR A 167 -18.85 -23.83 8.45
CA THR A 167 -18.40 -22.62 9.17
C THR A 167 -16.96 -22.22 8.81
N VAL A 168 -16.09 -23.20 8.55
CA VAL A 168 -14.75 -22.95 8.01
C VAL A 168 -14.85 -22.32 6.61
N LEU A 169 -15.66 -22.88 5.73
CA LEU A 169 -15.82 -22.39 4.37
C LEU A 169 -16.46 -21.00 4.34
N LEU A 170 -17.46 -20.74 5.19
CA LEU A 170 -18.05 -19.40 5.39
C LEU A 170 -16.97 -18.39 5.81
N THR A 171 -16.12 -18.73 6.78
CA THR A 171 -15.02 -17.86 7.23
C THR A 171 -14.05 -17.54 6.09
N ILE A 172 -13.65 -18.53 5.30
CA ILE A 172 -12.75 -18.34 4.16
C ILE A 172 -13.39 -17.45 3.10
N LEU A 173 -14.67 -17.68 2.78
CA LEU A 173 -15.40 -16.90 1.80
C LEU A 173 -15.63 -15.46 2.27
N ASP A 174 -15.91 -15.23 3.56
CA ASP A 174 -16.05 -13.89 4.12
C ASP A 174 -14.72 -13.13 4.11
N ILE A 175 -13.59 -13.79 4.42
CA ILE A 175 -12.24 -13.19 4.28
C ILE A 175 -11.95 -12.85 2.81
N GLY A 176 -12.26 -13.77 1.89
CA GLY A 176 -12.10 -13.54 0.45
C GLY A 176 -12.96 -12.38 -0.06
N GLY A 177 -14.22 -12.32 0.36
CA GLY A 177 -15.14 -11.24 0.04
C GLY A 177 -14.70 -9.90 0.62
N LEU A 178 -14.19 -9.89 1.86
CA LEU A 178 -13.61 -8.70 2.49
C LEU A 178 -12.39 -8.20 1.71
N TYR A 179 -11.51 -9.10 1.26
CA TYR A 179 -10.36 -8.75 0.43
C TYR A 179 -10.78 -8.17 -0.93
N LEU A 180 -11.75 -8.79 -1.61
CA LEU A 180 -12.27 -8.30 -2.90
C LEU A 180 -12.92 -6.92 -2.77
N THR A 181 -13.71 -6.71 -1.70
CA THR A 181 -14.35 -5.41 -1.43
C THR A 181 -13.35 -4.35 -0.97
N TYR A 182 -12.26 -4.74 -0.30
CA TYR A 182 -11.13 -3.85 -0.03
C TYR A 182 -10.44 -3.39 -1.33
N LEU A 183 -10.19 -4.28 -2.29
CA LEU A 183 -9.65 -3.89 -3.60
C LEU A 183 -10.61 -2.95 -4.37
N LEU A 184 -11.92 -3.21 -4.31
CA LEU A 184 -12.94 -2.30 -4.86
C LEU A 184 -12.91 -0.92 -4.19
N LEU A 185 -12.71 -0.87 -2.87
CA LEU A 185 -12.64 0.36 -2.11
C LEU A 185 -11.40 1.18 -2.50
N GLN A 186 -10.24 0.54 -2.62
CA GLN A 186 -9.01 1.18 -3.11
C GLN A 186 -9.19 1.76 -4.51
N LYS A 187 -9.83 1.01 -5.42
CA LYS A 187 -10.16 1.49 -6.76
C LYS A 187 -11.11 2.69 -6.74
N SER A 188 -12.12 2.65 -5.87
CA SER A 188 -13.04 3.78 -5.68
C SER A 188 -12.35 5.03 -5.14
N LEU A 189 -11.26 4.87 -4.38
CA LEU A 189 -10.43 5.96 -3.84
C LEU A 189 -9.29 6.37 -4.78
N LYS A 190 -9.23 5.82 -6.01
CA LYS A 190 -8.15 6.06 -6.99
C LYS A 190 -6.75 5.74 -6.45
N ILE A 191 -6.65 4.88 -5.44
CA ILE A 191 -5.37 4.42 -4.91
C ILE A 191 -4.76 3.44 -5.91
N LYS A 192 -3.56 3.76 -6.41
CA LYS A 192 -2.82 2.89 -7.34
C LYS A 192 -2.41 1.60 -6.61
N ASN A 193 -2.94 0.47 -7.06
CA ASN A 193 -2.56 -0.84 -6.56
C ASN A 193 -2.37 -1.81 -7.74
N PRO A 194 -1.14 -2.29 -8.00
CA PRO A 194 -0.86 -3.15 -9.15
C PRO A 194 -1.63 -4.49 -9.09
N THR A 195 -1.95 -4.98 -7.89
CA THR A 195 -2.76 -6.18 -7.72
C THR A 195 -4.22 -5.92 -8.09
N ALA A 196 -4.77 -4.76 -7.69
CA ALA A 196 -6.14 -4.37 -8.05
C ALA A 196 -6.27 -4.16 -9.57
N ASP A 197 -5.26 -3.55 -10.20
CA ASP A 197 -5.22 -3.32 -11.64
C ASP A 197 -5.17 -4.65 -12.43
N ARG A 198 -4.31 -5.59 -12.01
CA ARG A 198 -4.23 -6.92 -12.62
C ARG A 198 -5.53 -7.69 -12.51
N VAL A 199 -6.15 -7.73 -11.33
CA VAL A 199 -7.42 -8.42 -11.12
C VAL A 199 -8.55 -7.74 -11.90
N CYS A 200 -8.54 -6.41 -11.95
CA CYS A 200 -9.55 -5.68 -12.71
C CYS A 200 -9.49 -5.99 -14.22
N GLY A 201 -8.28 -6.11 -14.79
CA GLY A 201 -8.08 -6.41 -16.21
C GLY A 201 -8.53 -7.80 -16.68
N VAL A 202 -8.88 -8.73 -15.78
CA VAL A 202 -9.16 -10.14 -16.15
C VAL A 202 -10.38 -10.30 -17.06
N LEU A 203 -11.50 -9.62 -16.81
CA LEU A 203 -12.66 -9.63 -17.73
C LEU A 203 -12.55 -8.54 -18.80
N GLN A 204 -12.13 -7.33 -18.40
CA GLN A 204 -12.04 -6.18 -19.28
C GLN A 204 -11.08 -5.13 -18.69
N GLU A 205 -10.08 -4.72 -19.47
CA GLU A 205 -9.18 -3.63 -19.09
C GLU A 205 -9.98 -2.33 -18.85
N GLY A 206 -9.72 -1.67 -17.72
CA GLY A 206 -10.45 -0.46 -17.28
C GLY A 206 -11.93 -0.67 -16.95
N GLY A 207 -12.40 -1.93 -16.91
CA GLY A 207 -13.81 -2.26 -16.67
C GLY A 207 -14.30 -1.81 -15.29
N CYS A 208 -13.51 -2.00 -14.24
CA CYS A 208 -13.89 -1.59 -12.89
C CYS A 208 -13.92 -0.07 -12.74
N ASP A 209 -12.93 0.63 -13.28
CA ASP A 209 -12.84 2.09 -13.16
C ASP A 209 -14.05 2.76 -13.83
N SER A 210 -14.40 2.32 -15.04
CA SER A 210 -15.57 2.82 -15.76
C SER A 210 -16.91 2.53 -15.05
N VAL A 211 -17.07 1.36 -14.42
CA VAL A 211 -18.30 1.02 -13.67
C VAL A 211 -18.38 1.75 -12.33
N LEU A 212 -17.25 1.95 -11.65
CA LEU A 212 -17.19 2.63 -10.35
C LEU A 212 -17.37 4.15 -10.45
N GLU A 213 -17.03 4.77 -11.57
CA GLU A 213 -17.24 6.22 -11.77
C GLU A 213 -18.69 6.58 -12.17
N MET A 214 -19.53 5.61 -12.55
CA MET A 214 -20.92 5.89 -12.93
C MET A 214 -21.76 6.31 -11.74
N LYS A 215 -22.75 7.21 -11.93
CA LYS A 215 -23.70 7.61 -10.88
C LYS A 215 -24.41 6.44 -10.19
N ALA A 216 -24.61 5.32 -10.89
CA ALA A 216 -25.21 4.11 -10.33
C ALA A 216 -24.29 3.34 -9.37
N SER A 217 -23.00 3.68 -9.29
CA SER A 217 -22.07 3.14 -8.31
C SER A 217 -22.34 3.66 -6.89
N LYS A 218 -23.14 4.73 -6.77
CA LYS A 218 -23.59 5.34 -5.51
C LYS A 218 -25.06 4.97 -5.23
N PHE A 219 -25.28 4.24 -4.15
CA PHE A 219 -26.59 4.01 -3.56
C PHE A 219 -27.13 5.33 -2.97
N PHE A 220 -28.30 5.75 -3.45
CA PHE A 220 -28.95 7.04 -3.12
C PHE A 220 -28.08 8.29 -3.33
N GLY A 221 -26.98 8.20 -4.09
CA GLY A 221 -26.04 9.30 -4.28
C GLY A 221 -25.16 9.62 -3.06
N ILE A 222 -25.30 8.89 -1.96
CA ILE A 222 -24.63 9.14 -0.67
C ILE A 222 -23.65 8.02 -0.32
N PHE A 223 -24.01 6.75 -0.56
CA PHE A 223 -23.21 5.58 -0.18
C PHE A 223 -22.63 4.89 -1.41
N SER A 224 -21.35 4.55 -1.42
CA SER A 224 -20.80 3.74 -2.53
C SER A 224 -21.15 2.26 -2.35
N TRP A 225 -21.43 1.52 -3.43
CA TRP A 225 -21.62 0.06 -3.33
C TRP A 225 -20.38 -0.68 -2.83
N SER A 226 -19.18 -0.11 -3.03
CA SER A 226 -17.95 -0.66 -2.44
C SER A 226 -17.94 -0.56 -0.91
N GLU A 227 -18.47 0.53 -0.34
CA GLU A 227 -18.63 0.71 1.11
C GLU A 227 -19.64 -0.28 1.68
N VAL A 228 -20.78 -0.46 0.98
CA VAL A 228 -21.82 -1.42 1.39
C VAL A 228 -21.28 -2.85 1.41
N GLY A 229 -20.54 -3.24 0.37
CA GLY A 229 -19.90 -4.55 0.31
C GLY A 229 -18.88 -4.75 1.44
N PHE A 230 -18.00 -3.76 1.67
CA PHE A 230 -17.00 -3.83 2.72
C PHE A 230 -17.63 -3.91 4.12
N ALA A 231 -18.67 -3.11 4.40
CA ALA A 231 -19.43 -3.18 5.64
C ALA A 231 -20.08 -4.56 5.83
N TYR A 232 -20.65 -5.12 4.77
CA TYR A 232 -21.27 -6.44 4.79
C TYR A 232 -20.26 -7.53 5.17
N PHE A 233 -19.13 -7.67 4.47
CA PHE A 233 -18.18 -8.74 4.77
C PHE A 233 -17.47 -8.53 6.11
N SER A 234 -17.19 -7.27 6.50
CA SER A 234 -16.57 -6.97 7.79
C SER A 234 -17.45 -7.37 8.97
N VAL A 235 -18.71 -6.94 8.96
CA VAL A 235 -19.66 -7.25 10.04
C VAL A 235 -20.04 -8.73 10.02
N SER A 236 -20.19 -9.36 8.85
CA SER A 236 -20.48 -10.79 8.75
C SER A 236 -19.33 -11.63 9.32
N LEU A 237 -18.08 -11.34 8.93
CA LEU A 237 -16.91 -12.04 9.46
C LEU A 237 -16.79 -11.86 10.97
N LEU A 238 -16.92 -10.63 11.48
CA LEU A 238 -16.80 -10.36 12.91
C LEU A 238 -17.94 -11.01 13.71
N ALA A 239 -19.18 -10.94 13.22
CA ALA A 239 -20.32 -11.57 13.87
C ALA A 239 -20.19 -13.10 13.87
N LEU A 240 -19.68 -13.70 12.79
CA LEU A 240 -19.38 -15.13 12.73
C LEU A 240 -18.30 -15.52 13.74
N LEU A 241 -17.24 -14.71 13.86
CA LEU A 241 -16.12 -14.95 14.77
C LEU A 241 -16.48 -14.77 16.24
N MET A 242 -17.30 -13.77 16.58
CA MET A 242 -17.63 -13.42 17.98
C MET A 242 -18.90 -14.11 18.48
N PHE A 243 -19.89 -14.28 17.60
CA PHE A 243 -21.24 -14.73 17.95
C PHE A 243 -21.73 -15.79 16.96
N PRO A 244 -21.11 -16.98 16.93
CA PRO A 244 -21.46 -18.04 15.95
C PRO A 244 -22.93 -18.47 16.02
N GLN A 245 -23.61 -18.28 17.16
CA GLN A 245 -25.04 -18.53 17.31
C GLN A 245 -25.92 -17.67 16.36
N TRP A 246 -25.42 -16.53 15.87
CA TRP A 246 -26.13 -15.62 14.97
C TRP A 246 -26.05 -16.04 13.50
N ILE A 247 -25.36 -17.13 13.17
CA ILE A 247 -25.16 -17.63 11.81
C ILE A 247 -26.45 -17.73 10.97
N ARG A 248 -27.59 -18.01 11.61
CA ARG A 248 -28.91 -18.05 10.97
C ARG A 248 -29.37 -16.67 10.48
N TYR A 249 -29.06 -15.62 11.24
CA TYR A 249 -29.34 -14.23 10.86
C TYR A 249 -28.36 -13.75 9.79
N LEU A 250 -27.09 -14.16 9.84
CA LEU A 250 -26.14 -13.90 8.76
C LEU A 250 -26.59 -14.54 7.44
N ALA A 251 -27.09 -15.79 7.49
CA ALA A 251 -27.66 -16.47 6.33
C ALA A 251 -28.85 -15.70 5.75
N LEU A 252 -29.74 -15.16 6.60
CA LEU A 252 -30.86 -14.33 6.16
C LEU A 252 -30.37 -13.02 5.51
N CYS A 253 -29.41 -12.33 6.12
CA CYS A 253 -28.80 -11.13 5.54
C CYS A 253 -28.19 -11.41 4.16
N ASN A 254 -27.49 -12.55 4.01
CA ASN A 254 -26.95 -12.97 2.72
C ASN A 254 -28.04 -13.17 1.67
N VAL A 255 -29.16 -13.82 2.02
CA VAL A 255 -30.32 -13.99 1.12
C VAL A 255 -30.90 -12.63 0.70
N CYS A 256 -30.98 -11.66 1.61
CA CYS A 256 -31.42 -10.30 1.29
C CYS A 256 -30.48 -9.58 0.30
N CYS A 257 -29.21 -9.96 0.23
CA CYS A 257 -28.25 -9.41 -0.74
C CYS A 257 -28.34 -10.03 -2.14
N LEU A 258 -28.94 -11.22 -2.29
CA LEU A 258 -28.99 -11.92 -3.58
C LEU A 258 -29.75 -11.15 -4.68
N PRO A 259 -30.92 -10.51 -4.43
CA PRO A 259 -31.60 -9.69 -5.43
C PRO A 259 -30.71 -8.60 -6.04
N PHE A 260 -29.82 -8.01 -5.23
CA PHE A 260 -28.86 -7.01 -5.71
C PHE A 260 -27.87 -7.58 -6.73
N THR A 261 -27.46 -8.85 -6.58
CA THR A 261 -26.54 -9.49 -7.54
C THR A 261 -27.13 -9.56 -8.94
N PHE A 262 -28.42 -9.91 -9.06
CA PHE A 262 -29.14 -9.92 -10.34
C PHE A 262 -29.23 -8.52 -10.96
N TRP A 263 -29.60 -7.53 -10.14
CA TRP A 263 -29.69 -6.15 -10.60
C TRP A 263 -28.33 -5.62 -11.08
N SER A 264 -27.25 -5.93 -10.36
CA SER A 264 -25.90 -5.48 -10.71
C SER A 264 -25.37 -6.11 -12.00
N ILE A 265 -25.63 -7.41 -12.25
CA ILE A 265 -25.32 -8.06 -13.55
C ILE A 265 -26.13 -7.44 -14.68
N TRP A 266 -27.43 -7.24 -14.48
CA TRP A 266 -28.29 -6.61 -15.48
C TRP A 266 -27.80 -5.21 -15.83
N TYR A 267 -27.44 -4.41 -14.82
CA TYR A 267 -26.91 -3.06 -15.02
C TYR A 267 -25.61 -3.07 -15.83
N GLN A 268 -24.64 -3.92 -15.47
CA GLN A 268 -23.36 -4.01 -16.16
C GLN A 268 -23.52 -4.43 -17.63
N ARG A 269 -24.39 -5.42 -17.88
CA ARG A 269 -24.62 -5.97 -19.22
C ARG A 269 -25.41 -5.02 -20.13
N PHE A 270 -26.50 -4.44 -19.65
CA PHE A 270 -27.47 -3.72 -20.49
C PHE A 270 -27.32 -2.21 -20.47
N ARG A 271 -26.74 -1.63 -19.40
CA ARG A 271 -26.66 -0.18 -19.24
C ARG A 271 -25.23 0.34 -19.28
N ALA A 272 -24.32 -0.31 -18.58
CA ALA A 272 -22.91 0.09 -18.56
C ALA A 272 -22.16 -0.37 -19.82
N HIS A 273 -22.56 -1.50 -20.43
CA HIS A 273 -21.82 -2.19 -21.50
C HIS A 273 -20.34 -2.43 -21.15
N LYS A 274 -20.05 -2.57 -19.85
CA LYS A 274 -18.73 -2.75 -19.27
C LYS A 274 -18.83 -3.76 -18.14
N TRP A 275 -17.82 -4.62 -18.04
CA TRP A 275 -17.74 -5.65 -17.01
C TRP A 275 -16.74 -5.27 -15.94
N CYS A 276 -17.19 -5.25 -14.68
CA CYS A 276 -16.32 -5.05 -13.54
C CYS A 276 -15.96 -6.42 -12.95
N THR A 277 -14.73 -6.91 -13.19
CA THR A 277 -14.27 -8.21 -12.65
C THR A 277 -14.51 -8.31 -11.16
N LEU A 278 -14.06 -7.30 -10.41
CA LEU A 278 -14.14 -7.30 -8.95
C LEU A 278 -15.59 -7.36 -8.44
N CYS A 279 -16.51 -6.65 -9.11
CA CYS A 279 -17.93 -6.65 -8.77
C CYS A 279 -18.55 -8.03 -9.02
N VAL A 280 -18.22 -8.67 -10.15
CA VAL A 280 -18.68 -10.02 -10.49
C VAL A 280 -18.08 -11.06 -9.52
N SER A 281 -16.81 -10.91 -9.13
CA SER A 281 -16.17 -11.77 -8.13
C SER A 281 -16.86 -11.68 -6.78
N VAL A 282 -17.19 -10.46 -6.31
CA VAL A 282 -17.95 -10.27 -5.06
C VAL A 282 -19.33 -10.94 -5.12
N GLN A 283 -20.02 -10.82 -6.25
CA GLN A 283 -21.31 -11.49 -6.44
C GLN A 283 -21.17 -13.01 -6.43
N ALA A 284 -20.14 -13.55 -7.09
CA ALA A 284 -19.84 -14.98 -7.05
C ALA A 284 -19.58 -15.44 -5.60
N THR A 285 -18.84 -14.67 -4.81
CA THR A 285 -18.63 -14.94 -3.38
C THR A 285 -19.94 -14.95 -2.59
N LEU A 286 -20.87 -14.00 -2.84
CA LEU A 286 -22.18 -13.99 -2.18
C LEU A 286 -23.01 -15.25 -2.51
N TRP A 287 -22.95 -15.73 -3.76
CA TRP A 287 -23.59 -16.98 -4.16
C TRP A 287 -22.94 -18.21 -3.53
N LEU A 288 -21.61 -18.26 -3.48
CA LEU A 288 -20.90 -19.34 -2.78
C LEU A 288 -21.27 -19.36 -1.29
N LEU A 289 -21.34 -18.20 -0.63
CA LEU A 289 -21.82 -18.09 0.75
C LEU A 289 -23.23 -18.63 0.90
N PHE A 290 -24.16 -18.26 0.00
CA PHE A 290 -25.52 -18.78 0.02
C PHE A 290 -25.56 -20.31 -0.03
N PHE A 291 -24.82 -20.92 -0.94
CA PHE A 291 -24.75 -22.39 -1.03
C PHE A 291 -24.09 -23.03 0.21
N CYS A 292 -23.14 -22.35 0.84
CA CYS A 292 -22.54 -22.80 2.11
C CYS A 292 -23.54 -22.72 3.28
N TYR A 293 -24.33 -21.64 3.36
CA TYR A 293 -25.39 -21.51 4.35
C TYR A 293 -26.48 -22.57 4.15
N LEU A 294 -26.84 -22.86 2.90
CA LEU A 294 -27.82 -23.88 2.54
C LEU A 294 -27.33 -25.30 2.88
N SER A 295 -26.09 -25.65 2.50
CA SER A 295 -25.51 -26.97 2.76
C SER A 295 -25.28 -27.23 4.26
N GLY A 296 -24.94 -26.18 5.02
CA GLY A 296 -24.83 -26.23 6.48
C GLY A 296 -26.19 -26.29 7.21
N GLY A 297 -27.32 -26.14 6.51
CA GLY A 297 -28.65 -26.16 7.10
C GLY A 297 -28.99 -24.94 7.96
N TRP A 298 -28.18 -23.88 7.89
CA TRP A 298 -28.28 -22.69 8.75
C TRP A 298 -29.48 -21.79 8.42
N LEU A 299 -30.18 -22.04 7.32
CA LEU A 299 -31.44 -21.36 6.98
C LEU A 299 -32.66 -21.92 7.73
N LYS A 300 -32.53 -23.08 8.39
CA LYS A 300 -33.63 -23.69 9.14
C LYS A 300 -33.79 -23.00 10.50
N GLY A 301 -35.01 -22.63 10.87
CA GLY A 301 -35.30 -22.02 12.18
C GLY A 301 -34.88 -20.55 12.31
N VAL A 302 -34.91 -19.81 11.20
CA VAL A 302 -34.73 -18.34 11.17
C VAL A 302 -35.89 -17.61 11.87
N PHE A 303 -37.08 -18.22 11.85
CA PHE A 303 -38.27 -17.72 12.52
C PHE A 303 -38.46 -18.38 13.90
N PRO A 304 -38.88 -17.63 14.94
CA PRO A 304 -39.21 -16.20 14.94
C PRO A 304 -37.96 -15.29 14.99
N PHE A 305 -38.10 -14.06 14.47
CA PHE A 305 -37.06 -13.04 14.60
C PHE A 305 -36.89 -12.64 16.06
N ARG A 306 -35.66 -12.78 16.56
CA ARG A 306 -35.30 -12.34 17.91
C ARG A 306 -34.55 -11.02 17.86
N ILE A 307 -34.29 -10.42 19.02
CA ILE A 307 -33.66 -9.10 19.14
C ILE A 307 -32.28 -9.04 18.47
N GLU A 308 -31.57 -10.16 18.44
CA GLU A 308 -30.26 -10.34 17.83
C GLU A 308 -30.25 -9.99 16.34
N PHE A 309 -31.35 -10.24 15.62
CA PHE A 309 -31.48 -9.84 14.21
C PHE A 309 -31.47 -8.32 14.05
N PHE A 310 -32.21 -7.60 14.90
CA PHE A 310 -32.25 -6.14 14.88
C PHE A 310 -30.89 -5.52 15.28
N VAL A 311 -30.23 -6.12 16.28
CA VAL A 311 -28.87 -5.72 16.68
C VAL A 311 -27.90 -5.87 15.52
N LEU A 312 -27.95 -7.00 14.80
CA LEU A 312 -27.10 -7.22 13.63
C LEU A 312 -27.38 -6.20 12.52
N GLY A 313 -28.65 -5.90 12.23
CA GLY A 313 -29.05 -4.87 11.27
C GLY A 313 -28.54 -3.47 11.62
N VAL A 314 -28.68 -3.07 12.89
CA VAL A 314 -28.13 -1.80 13.40
C VAL A 314 -26.60 -1.78 13.31
N THR A 315 -25.95 -2.91 13.54
CA THR A 315 -24.48 -3.03 13.42
C THR A 315 -24.02 -2.80 11.98
N TYR A 316 -24.66 -3.43 11.00
CA TYR A 316 -24.38 -3.17 9.58
C TYR A 316 -24.55 -1.69 9.22
N LEU A 317 -25.67 -1.08 9.64
CA LEU A 317 -25.94 0.33 9.37
C LEU A 317 -24.89 1.24 10.02
N THR A 318 -24.53 0.96 11.28
CA THR A 318 -23.55 1.76 12.02
C THR A 318 -22.17 1.69 11.36
N VAL A 319 -21.70 0.50 10.99
CA VAL A 319 -20.41 0.34 10.29
C VAL A 319 -20.43 1.03 8.93
N LEU A 320 -21.53 0.94 8.18
CA LEU A 320 -21.69 1.64 6.91
C LEU A 320 -21.61 3.18 7.09
N LEU A 321 -22.29 3.73 8.09
CA LEU A 321 -22.26 5.16 8.38
C LEU A 321 -20.87 5.62 8.84
N LEU A 322 -20.17 4.82 9.65
CA LEU A 322 -18.80 5.10 10.07
C LEU A 322 -17.85 5.13 8.87
N LEU A 323 -17.95 4.14 7.96
CA LEU A 323 -17.15 4.11 6.74
C LEU A 323 -17.43 5.33 5.87
N ASN A 324 -18.69 5.64 5.62
CA ASN A 324 -19.08 6.79 4.83
C ASN A 324 -18.56 8.13 5.42
N ARG A 325 -18.43 8.23 6.75
CA ARG A 325 -17.83 9.40 7.41
C ARG A 325 -16.30 9.47 7.26
N ILE A 326 -15.62 8.34 7.28
CA ILE A 326 -14.15 8.28 7.24
C ILE A 326 -13.63 8.38 5.80
N MET A 327 -14.34 7.79 4.84
CA MET A 327 -13.92 7.72 3.44
C MET A 327 -13.54 9.07 2.80
N PRO A 328 -14.30 10.17 2.99
CA PRO A 328 -13.91 11.50 2.49
C PRO A 328 -12.56 12.01 3.01
N GLN A 329 -12.13 11.56 4.20
CA GLN A 329 -10.85 11.98 4.78
C GLN A 329 -9.67 11.32 4.05
N PHE A 330 -9.84 10.06 3.62
CA PHE A 330 -8.84 9.36 2.81
C PHE A 330 -8.72 9.99 1.42
N ASP A 331 -9.84 10.33 0.78
CA ASP A 331 -9.85 10.99 -0.53
C ASP A 331 -9.07 12.32 -0.50
N ASN A 332 -9.34 13.17 0.49
CA ASN A 332 -8.61 14.42 0.68
C ASN A 332 -7.10 14.22 0.94
N THR A 333 -6.74 13.17 1.67
CA THR A 333 -5.33 12.87 1.97
C THR A 333 -4.57 12.42 0.72
N VAL A 334 -5.21 11.59 -0.12
CA VAL A 334 -4.63 11.11 -1.39
C VAL A 334 -4.46 12.27 -2.38
N ILE A 335 -5.46 13.14 -2.53
CA ILE A 335 -5.39 14.32 -3.40
C ILE A 335 -4.25 15.26 -2.97
N ASN A 336 -4.11 15.50 -1.66
CA ASN A 336 -3.03 16.34 -1.13
C ASN A 336 -1.64 15.74 -1.44
N TYR A 337 -1.50 14.41 -1.35
CA TYR A 337 -0.25 13.73 -1.66
C TYR A 337 0.13 13.86 -3.15
N GLU A 338 -0.80 13.61 -4.08
CA GLU A 338 -0.56 13.77 -5.52
C GLU A 338 -0.24 15.23 -5.90
N SER A 339 -0.88 16.21 -5.25
CA SER A 339 -0.59 17.63 -5.48
C SER A 339 0.82 18.02 -5.03
N ASN A 340 1.31 17.45 -3.93
CA ASN A 340 2.65 17.69 -3.41
C ASN A 340 3.74 17.01 -4.25
N GLU A 341 3.48 15.80 -4.76
CA GLU A 341 4.41 15.13 -5.70
C GLU A 341 4.53 15.92 -7.01
N THR A 342 3.42 16.41 -7.56
CA THR A 342 3.42 17.19 -8.80
C THR A 342 4.18 18.50 -8.64
N ASN A 343 4.00 19.20 -7.50
CA ASN A 343 4.74 20.42 -7.19
C ASN A 343 6.22 20.18 -6.86
N SER A 344 6.64 18.96 -6.48
CA SER A 344 8.06 18.64 -6.28
C SER A 344 8.79 18.28 -7.59
N GLN A 345 8.05 18.09 -8.69
CA GLN A 345 8.61 17.76 -10.03
C GLN A 345 8.62 18.96 -10.99
N ALA A 346 7.95 20.06 -10.63
CA ALA A 346 8.05 21.36 -11.29
C ALA A 346 9.15 22.21 -10.65
#